data_AF-A0A529P3Q3-F1
#
_entry.id   AF-A0A529P3Q3-F1
#
_cell.length_a   1.000
_cell.length_b   1.000
_cell.length_c   1.000
_cell.angle_alpha   90.00
_cell.angle_beta   90.00
_cell.angle_gamma   90.00
#
_symmetry.space_group_name_H-M   'P 1'
#
loop_
_entity.id
_entity.type
_entity.pdbx_description
1 polymer ?
#
loop_
_entity_poly.entity_id
_entity_poly.type
_entity_poly.pdbx_seq_one_letter_code
_entity_poly.pdbx_strand_id
1 'polypeptide(L)'
;MASFRPKYITFDCYGTLTNFQMAEAARDLYGSRLDEPRMQEFIKNFAAYRLDEILGDWKPYADVIHNALERTCKRNGVAFSPDDAR
;
A
#
# COMPACT_ATOMS: atom_id res chain seq x y z
N MET A 1 29.49 -24.18 27.39
CA MET A 1 28.47 -23.13 27.14
C MET A 1 27.23 -23.80 26.59
N ALA A 2 26.04 -23.53 27.14
CA ALA A 2 24.80 -24.04 26.58
C ALA A 2 24.51 -23.32 25.26
N SER A 3 24.34 -24.08 24.17
CA SER A 3 23.89 -23.54 22.89
C SER A 3 22.46 -23.02 23.03
N PHE A 4 22.25 -21.72 22.77
CA PHE A 4 20.92 -21.15 22.66
C PHE A 4 20.29 -21.59 21.34
N ARG A 5 19.13 -22.26 21.41
CA ARG A 5 18.32 -22.62 20.23
C ARG A 5 16.86 -22.21 20.45
N PRO A 6 16.32 -21.26 19.67
CA PRO A 6 14.92 -20.87 19.75
C PRO A 6 13.98 -22.04 19.45
N LYS A 7 12.84 -22.11 20.17
CA LYS A 7 11.76 -23.07 19.87
C LYS A 7 10.86 -22.59 18.73
N TYR A 8 10.65 -21.28 18.63
CA TYR A 8 9.84 -20.64 17.60
C TYR A 8 10.53 -19.36 17.14
N ILE A 9 10.36 -19.03 15.87
CA ILE A 9 10.79 -17.77 15.28
C ILE A 9 9.61 -17.27 14.46
N THR A 10 9.13 -16.06 14.76
CA THR A 10 8.05 -15.41 14.03
C THR A 10 8.64 -14.28 13.21
N PHE A 11 8.20 -14.17 11.97
CA PHE A 11 8.56 -13.08 11.08
C PHE A 11 7.31 -12.27 10.79
N ASP A 12 7.47 -10.95 10.76
CA ASP A 12 6.51 -10.11 10.08
C ASP A 12 6.49 -10.44 8.58
N CYS A 13 5.40 -10.10 7.88
CA CYS A 13 5.24 -10.41 6.47
C CYS A 13 5.77 -9.28 5.58
N TYR A 14 5.14 -8.10 5.66
CA TYR A 14 5.33 -7.02 4.70
C TYR A 14 6.61 -6.22 4.97
N GLY A 15 7.56 -6.28 4.04
CA GLY A 15 8.88 -5.65 4.20
C GLY A 15 9.88 -6.51 4.97
N THR A 16 9.45 -7.66 5.52
CA THR A 16 10.33 -8.64 6.17
C THR A 16 10.45 -9.93 5.33
N LEU A 17 9.34 -10.61 5.06
CA LEU A 17 9.31 -11.82 4.21
C LEU A 17 9.02 -11.52 2.74
N THR A 18 8.23 -10.47 2.47
CA THR A 18 7.86 -10.07 1.10
C THR A 18 8.33 -8.65 0.81
N ASN A 19 8.82 -8.40 -0.41
CA ASN A 19 9.11 -7.05 -0.87
C ASN A 19 7.80 -6.28 -1.11
N PHE A 20 7.45 -5.38 -0.19
CA PHE A 20 6.14 -4.73 -0.14
C PHE A 20 6.07 -3.47 -1.03
N GLN A 21 6.03 -3.69 -2.34
CA GLN A 21 6.24 -2.67 -3.39
C GLN A 21 4.98 -1.89 -3.81
N MET A 22 4.39 -1.17 -2.86
CA MET A 22 3.12 -0.46 -3.08
C MET A 22 3.24 0.78 -3.99
N ALA A 23 4.42 1.41 -4.03
CA ALA A 23 4.66 2.56 -4.90
C ALA A 23 4.83 2.11 -6.36
N GLU A 24 5.50 0.99 -6.57
CA GLU A 24 5.74 0.37 -7.85
C GLU A 24 4.43 -0.19 -8.43
N ALA A 25 3.63 -0.90 -7.63
CA ALA A 25 2.31 -1.36 -8.06
C ALA A 25 1.40 -0.19 -8.49
N ALA A 26 1.40 0.92 -7.74
CA ALA A 26 0.67 2.12 -8.14
C ALA A 26 1.20 2.72 -9.46
N ARG A 27 2.52 2.69 -9.68
CA ARG A 27 3.14 3.15 -10.93
C ARG A 27 2.81 2.23 -12.11
N ASP A 28 2.75 0.93 -11.92
CA ASP A 28 2.37 -0.02 -12.97
C ASP A 28 0.92 0.19 -13.41
N LEU A 29 0.01 0.46 -12.46
CA LEU A 29 -1.41 0.68 -12.74
C LEU A 29 -1.71 2.06 -13.36
N TYR A 30 -1.06 3.12 -12.85
CA TYR A 30 -1.43 4.51 -13.19
C TYR A 30 -0.35 5.29 -13.94
N GLY A 31 0.87 4.78 -14.07
CA GLY A 31 2.00 5.49 -14.68
C GLY A 31 1.83 5.76 -16.18
N SER A 32 0.97 5.02 -16.88
CA SER A 32 0.59 5.33 -18.27
C SER A 32 -0.39 6.51 -18.37
N ARG A 33 -1.06 6.87 -17.28
CA ARG A 33 -2.10 7.92 -17.20
C ARG A 33 -1.58 9.23 -16.58
N LEU A 34 -0.44 9.17 -15.90
CA LEU A 34 0.15 10.27 -15.16
C LEU A 34 1.57 10.53 -15.66
N ASP A 35 1.93 11.81 -15.81
CA ASP A 35 3.31 12.20 -15.97
C ASP A 35 4.07 12.04 -14.64
N GLU A 36 5.40 12.04 -14.70
CA GLU A 36 6.24 11.70 -13.55
C GLU A 36 5.97 12.57 -12.31
N PRO A 37 5.80 13.91 -12.41
CA PRO A 37 5.48 14.73 -11.25
C PRO A 37 4.15 14.33 -10.58
N ARG A 38 3.09 14.07 -11.38
CA ARG A 38 1.79 13.65 -10.85
C ARG A 38 1.83 12.23 -10.30
N MET A 39 2.64 11.34 -10.90
CA MET A 39 2.82 9.99 -10.39
C MET A 39 3.49 9.98 -9.01
N GLN A 40 4.51 10.83 -8.80
CA GLN A 40 5.15 10.99 -7.49
C GLN A 40 4.19 11.55 -6.44
N GLU A 41 3.38 12.54 -6.82
CA GLU A 41 2.34 13.07 -5.92
C GLU A 41 1.25 12.02 -5.62
N PHE A 42 0.86 11.21 -6.61
CA PHE A 42 -0.07 10.10 -6.42
C PHE A 42 0.46 9.09 -5.40
N ILE A 43 1.72 8.66 -5.52
CA ILE A 43 2.35 7.72 -4.57
C ILE A 43 2.40 8.31 -3.16
N LYS A 44 2.75 9.60 -3.03
CA LYS A 44 2.76 10.30 -1.74
C LYS A 44 1.37 10.33 -1.11
N ASN A 45 0.35 10.67 -1.89
CA ASN A 45 -1.04 10.70 -1.45
C ASN A 45 -1.51 9.29 -1.03
N PHE A 46 -1.14 8.25 -1.79
CA PHE A 46 -1.48 6.88 -1.47
C PHE A 46 -0.84 6.39 -0.16
N ALA A 47 0.42 6.73 0.08
CA ALA A 47 1.07 6.44 1.35
C ALA A 47 0.36 7.13 2.53
N ALA A 48 0.00 8.40 2.37
CA ALA A 48 -0.71 9.16 3.41
C ALA A 48 -2.11 8.60 3.70
N TYR A 49 -2.89 8.24 2.67
CA TYR A 49 -4.22 7.68 2.87
C TYR A 49 -4.21 6.27 3.46
N ARG A 50 -3.20 5.44 3.17
CA ARG A 50 -3.06 4.15 3.87
C ARG A 50 -2.78 4.33 5.36
N LEU A 51 -1.97 5.32 5.73
CA LEU A 51 -1.75 5.68 7.12
C LEU A 51 -3.04 6.19 7.78
N ASP A 52 -3.79 7.04 7.09
CA ASP A 52 -5.06 7.58 7.61
C ASP A 52 -6.12 6.49 7.82
N GLU A 53 -6.25 5.55 6.87
CA GLU A 53 -7.24 4.46 6.94
C GLU A 53 -7.04 3.52 8.15
N ILE A 54 -5.79 3.32 8.61
CA ILE A 54 -5.50 2.46 9.77
C ILE A 54 -5.72 3.14 11.12
N LEU A 55 -5.94 4.47 11.15
CA LEU A 55 -6.21 5.21 12.39
C LEU A 55 -7.69 5.15 12.82
N GLY A 56 -8.57 4.63 11.95
CA GLY A 56 -9.99 4.46 12.25
C GLY A 56 -10.33 3.10 12.86
N ASP A 57 -11.61 2.72 12.75
CA ASP A 57 -12.09 1.41 13.16
C ASP A 57 -11.35 0.29 12.43
N TRP A 58 -11.16 -0.83 13.14
CA TRP A 58 -10.50 -2.00 12.57
C TRP A 58 -11.24 -2.48 11.31
N LYS A 59 -10.46 -2.80 10.27
CA LYS A 59 -10.92 -3.41 9.03
C LYS A 59 -9.84 -4.32 8.44
N PRO A 60 -10.20 -5.31 7.60
CA PRO A 60 -9.25 -6.08 6.82
C PRO A 60 -8.26 -5.20 6.05
N TYR A 61 -7.01 -5.64 5.95
CA TYR A 61 -5.96 -4.84 5.29
C TYR A 61 -6.25 -4.60 3.79
N ALA A 62 -6.95 -5.53 3.14
CA ALA A 62 -7.43 -5.33 1.77
C ALA A 62 -8.36 -4.11 1.66
N ASP A 63 -9.25 -3.92 2.64
CA ASP A 63 -10.17 -2.77 2.67
C ASP A 63 -9.42 -1.46 2.95
N VAL A 64 -8.37 -1.49 3.78
CA VAL A 64 -7.46 -0.34 3.97
C VAL A 64 -6.84 0.08 2.64
N ILE A 65 -6.30 -0.87 1.87
CA ILE A 65 -5.68 -0.60 0.58
C ILE A 65 -6.71 -0.07 -0.40
N HIS A 66 -7.88 -0.71 -0.48
CA HIS A 66 -8.96 -0.35 -1.38
C HIS A 66 -9.43 1.09 -1.16
N ASN A 67 -9.80 1.41 0.07
CA ASN A 67 -10.28 2.75 0.42
C ASN A 67 -9.18 3.81 0.21
N ALA A 68 -7.93 3.50 0.58
CA ALA A 68 -6.82 4.41 0.37
C ALA A 68 -6.58 4.68 -1.12
N LEU A 69 -6.69 3.67 -1.98
CA LEU A 69 -6.50 3.82 -3.42
C LEU A 69 -7.64 4.64 -4.04
N GLU A 70 -8.88 4.34 -3.70
CA GLU A 70 -10.05 5.12 -4.16
C GLU A 70 -9.92 6.61 -3.78
N ARG A 71 -9.56 6.89 -2.51
CA ARG A 71 -9.32 8.25 -2.02
C ARG A 71 -8.16 8.94 -2.75
N THR A 72 -7.11 8.19 -3.07
CA THR A 72 -5.98 8.69 -3.86
C THR A 72 -6.42 9.05 -5.28
N CYS A 73 -7.12 8.16 -5.98
CA CYS A 73 -7.65 8.42 -7.31
C CYS A 73 -8.54 9.66 -7.33
N LYS A 74 -9.47 9.77 -6.38
CA LYS A 74 -10.35 10.93 -6.23
C LYS A 74 -9.56 12.23 -5.99
N ARG A 75 -8.54 12.21 -5.13
CA ARG A 75 -7.71 13.40 -4.83
C ARG A 75 -6.91 13.88 -6.04
N ASN A 76 -6.46 12.97 -6.89
CA ASN A 76 -5.58 13.26 -8.04
C ASN A 76 -6.33 13.38 -9.37
N GLY A 77 -7.68 13.29 -9.36
CA GLY A 77 -8.50 13.38 -10.56
C GLY A 77 -8.33 12.21 -11.53
N VAL A 78 -8.06 11.01 -11.00
CA VAL A 78 -7.83 9.78 -11.76
C VAL A 78 -9.04 8.88 -11.64
N ALA A 79 -9.45 8.23 -12.73
CA ALA A 79 -10.51 7.23 -12.69
C ALA A 79 -10.08 6.02 -11.85
N PHE A 80 -10.90 5.69 -10.86
CA PHE A 80 -10.72 4.51 -10.00
C PHE A 80 -11.42 3.30 -10.63
N SER A 81 -10.76 2.14 -10.59
CA SER A 81 -11.36 0.84 -10.88
C SER A 81 -11.23 -0.06 -9.64
N PRO A 82 -12.31 -0.69 -9.15
CA PRO A 82 -12.21 -1.64 -8.04
C PRO A 82 -11.24 -2.81 -8.30
N ASP A 83 -11.01 -3.16 -9.57
CA ASP A 83 -10.03 -4.19 -9.94
C ASP A 83 -8.58 -3.77 -9.71
N ASP A 84 -8.29 -2.46 -9.66
CA ASP A 84 -6.96 -1.93 -9.34
C ASP A 84 -6.62 -2.10 -7.83
N ALA A 85 -7.62 -2.45 -7.02
CA ALA A 85 -7.55 -2.58 -5.56
C ALA A 85 -7.77 -4.02 -5.06
N ARG A 86 -7.54 -5.02 -5.91
CA ARG A 86 -7.69 -6.45 -5.60
C ARG A 86 -6.37 -7.13 -5.26
#